data_AF-A0A357F1K6-F1
#
_entry.id   AF-A0A357F1K6-F1
#
_cell.length_a   1.000
_cell.length_b   1.000
_cell.length_c   1.000
_cell.angle_alpha   90.00
_cell.angle_beta   90.00
_cell.angle_gamma   90.00
#
_symmetry.space_group_name_H-M   'P 1'
#
loop_
_entity.id
_entity.type
_entity.pdbx_description
1 polymer ?
#
loop_
_entity_poly.entity_id
_entity_poly.type
_entity_poly.pdbx_seq_one_letter_code
_entity_poly.pdbx_strand_id
1 'polypeptide(L)'
;MSLGLVGIALAVIMVFVGIATALAQAARGGTPLPEIPPLSFLVVPFFDILTFAALFGGAIYYRKRAANHKRLMLLTVFALLPAAVARLPFIPPEFNGPVWFFGSTDVLALTCFGLDTWLNKKVNIVFAIGLFLLIASQPIRVIIAGTDAWLRFAAAITG
;
A
#
# COMPACT_ATOMS: atom_id res chain seq x y z
N MET A 1 -9.11 1.60 26.40
CA MET A 1 -7.70 1.36 26.00
C MET A 1 -7.49 -0.01 25.33
N SER A 2 -8.30 -1.04 25.64
CA SER A 2 -8.17 -2.39 25.06
C SER A 2 -8.36 -2.46 23.53
N LEU A 3 -9.36 -1.79 22.97
CA LEU A 3 -9.61 -1.81 21.51
C LEU A 3 -8.41 -1.31 20.68
N GLY A 4 -7.69 -0.30 21.18
CA GLY A 4 -6.52 0.24 20.48
C GLY A 4 -5.35 -0.75 20.41
N LEU A 5 -5.13 -1.53 21.48
CA LEU A 5 -4.08 -2.55 21.51
C LEU A 5 -4.40 -3.74 20.60
N VAL A 6 -5.67 -4.15 20.56
CA VAL A 6 -6.13 -5.22 19.64
C VAL A 6 -5.93 -4.81 18.19
N GLY A 7 -6.28 -3.57 17.82
CA GLY A 7 -6.05 -3.06 16.46
C GLY A 7 -4.56 -3.00 16.09
N ILE A 8 -3.69 -2.63 17.03
CA ILE A 8 -2.24 -2.63 16.81
C ILE A 8 -1.72 -4.07 16.63
N ALA A 9 -2.14 -4.99 17.50
CA ALA A 9 -1.76 -6.40 17.39
C ALA A 9 -2.21 -7.00 16.05
N LEU A 10 -3.44 -6.70 15.62
CA LEU A 10 -3.94 -7.12 14.31
C LEU A 10 -3.08 -6.57 13.17
N ALA A 11 -2.74 -5.29 13.19
CA ALA A 11 -1.89 -4.69 12.16
C ALA A 11 -0.50 -5.33 12.10
N VAL A 12 0.10 -5.63 13.26
CA VAL A 12 1.38 -6.36 13.33
C VAL A 12 1.25 -7.75 12.71
N ILE A 13 0.19 -8.49 13.03
CA ILE A 13 -0.08 -9.81 12.44
C ILE A 13 -0.26 -9.68 10.91
N MET A 14 -1.00 -8.68 10.44
CA MET A 14 -1.22 -8.44 9.01
C MET A 14 0.09 -8.18 8.25
N VAL A 15 1.06 -7.48 8.85
CA VAL A 15 2.38 -7.26 8.25
C VAL A 15 3.09 -8.61 8.00
N PHE A 16 3.15 -9.47 9.02
CA PHE A 16 3.80 -10.77 8.88
C PHE A 16 3.06 -11.70 7.93
N VAL A 17 1.72 -11.77 8.04
CA VAL A 17 0.89 -12.60 7.15
C VAL A 17 0.99 -12.11 5.71
N GLY A 18 0.99 -10.80 5.48
CA GLY A 18 1.12 -10.23 4.14
C GLY A 18 2.46 -10.60 3.49
N ILE A 19 3.57 -10.45 4.22
CA ILE A 19 4.91 -10.78 3.72
C ILE A 19 4.99 -12.28 3.43
N ALA A 20 4.59 -13.13 4.38
CA ALA A 20 4.59 -14.57 4.21
C ALA A 20 3.75 -15.01 3.00
N THR A 21 2.57 -14.41 2.81
CA THR A 21 1.68 -14.69 1.67
C THR A 21 2.33 -14.28 0.35
N ALA A 22 2.96 -13.10 0.30
CA ALA A 22 3.62 -12.60 -0.89
C ALA A 22 4.82 -13.49 -1.29
N LEU A 23 5.66 -13.86 -0.32
CA LEU A 23 6.80 -14.75 -0.53
C LEU A 23 6.34 -16.14 -0.99
N ALA A 24 5.33 -16.71 -0.33
CA ALA A 24 4.81 -18.03 -0.71
C ALA A 24 4.20 -18.04 -2.12
N GLN A 25 3.55 -16.96 -2.54
CA GLN A 25 3.05 -16.81 -3.92
C GLN A 25 4.20 -16.72 -4.92
N ALA A 26 5.21 -15.88 -4.65
CA ALA A 26 6.36 -15.71 -5.53
C ALA A 26 7.17 -17.01 -5.68
N ALA A 27 7.41 -17.73 -4.58
CA ALA A 27 8.13 -19.01 -4.57
C ALA A 27 7.40 -20.11 -5.36
N ARG A 28 6.07 -20.05 -5.46
CA ARG A 28 5.26 -20.94 -6.31
C ARG A 28 5.20 -20.52 -7.78
N GLY A 29 5.92 -19.47 -8.16
CA GLY A 29 5.86 -18.89 -9.51
C GLY A 29 4.55 -18.14 -9.79
N GLY A 30 3.78 -17.79 -8.77
CA GLY A 30 2.49 -17.12 -8.92
C GLY A 30 2.65 -15.61 -9.18
N THR A 31 1.98 -15.12 -10.22
CA THR A 31 1.87 -13.68 -10.52
C THR A 31 0.42 -13.36 -10.91
N PRO A 32 -0.16 -12.24 -10.43
CA PRO A 32 -1.48 -11.78 -10.90
C PRO A 32 -1.45 -11.28 -12.35
N LEU A 33 -0.26 -10.93 -12.85
CA LEU A 33 -0.04 -10.38 -14.18
C LEU A 33 0.85 -11.37 -14.93
N PRO A 34 0.29 -12.21 -15.83
CA PRO A 34 1.03 -13.28 -16.51
C PRO A 34 2.31 -12.82 -17.23
N GLU A 35 2.33 -11.57 -17.70
CA GLU A 35 3.45 -10.97 -18.41
C GLU A 35 4.59 -10.50 -17.48
N ILE A 36 4.35 -10.42 -16.17
CA ILE A 36 5.31 -9.91 -15.19
C ILE A 36 5.89 -11.07 -14.36
N PRO A 37 7.22 -11.28 -14.35
CA PRO A 37 7.85 -12.31 -13.55
C PRO A 37 7.50 -12.21 -12.06
N PRO A 38 7.27 -13.33 -11.36
CA PRO A 38 6.86 -13.34 -9.95
C PRO A 38 7.81 -12.57 -9.02
N LEU A 39 9.13 -12.69 -9.21
CA LEU A 39 10.14 -11.98 -8.41
C LEU A 39 10.11 -10.47 -8.65
N SER A 40 9.87 -10.03 -9.90
CA SER A 40 9.66 -8.62 -10.21
C SER A 40 8.38 -8.10 -9.57
N PHE A 41 7.28 -8.87 -9.67
CA PHE A 41 5.99 -8.49 -9.10
C PHE A 41 6.01 -8.42 -7.56
N LEU A 42 6.82 -9.24 -6.89
CA LEU A 42 6.95 -9.27 -5.41
C LEU A 42 7.21 -7.88 -4.81
N VAL A 43 7.80 -6.95 -5.56
CA VAL A 43 8.05 -5.58 -5.11
C VAL A 43 6.74 -4.87 -4.71
N VAL A 44 5.64 -5.17 -5.40
CA VAL A 44 4.34 -4.53 -5.17
C VAL A 44 3.81 -4.85 -3.77
N PRO A 45 3.52 -6.12 -3.41
CA PRO A 45 3.03 -6.43 -2.06
C PRO A 45 4.07 -6.14 -0.97
N PHE A 46 5.37 -6.24 -1.26
CA PHE A 46 6.42 -5.91 -0.27
C PHE A 46 6.35 -4.43 0.14
N PHE A 47 6.30 -3.53 -0.85
CA PHE A 47 6.18 -2.10 -0.57
C PHE A 47 4.77 -1.68 -0.14
N ASP A 48 3.71 -2.41 -0.49
CA ASP A 48 2.36 -2.17 0.08
C ASP A 48 2.38 -2.30 1.60
N ILE A 49 3.00 -3.37 2.09
CA ILE A 49 3.11 -3.65 3.53
C ILE A 49 4.02 -2.63 4.20
N LEU A 50 5.13 -2.24 3.56
CA LEU A 50 6.03 -1.20 4.08
C LEU A 50 5.33 0.16 4.18
N THR A 51 4.63 0.57 3.12
CA THR A 51 3.85 1.82 3.08
C THR A 51 2.73 1.78 4.14
N PHE A 52 2.00 0.67 4.25
CA PHE A 52 0.99 0.47 5.30
C PHE A 52 1.60 0.61 6.70
N ALA A 53 2.71 -0.07 6.99
CA ALA A 53 3.36 -0.04 8.29
C ALA A 53 3.84 1.38 8.66
N ALA A 54 4.41 2.11 7.70
CA ALA A 54 4.85 3.49 7.89
C ALA A 54 3.67 4.43 8.22
N LEU A 55 2.59 4.38 7.43
CA LEU A 55 1.40 5.20 7.62
C LEU A 55 0.66 4.84 8.92
N PHE A 56 0.55 3.55 9.23
CA PHE A 56 -0.11 3.06 10.44
C PHE A 56 0.71 3.40 11.69
N GLY A 57 2.02 3.22 11.64
CA GLY A 57 2.94 3.68 12.69
C GLY A 57 2.81 5.18 12.94
N GLY A 58 2.75 5.99 11.87
CA GLY A 58 2.44 7.42 11.96
C GLY A 58 1.07 7.70 12.60
N ALA A 59 0.04 6.93 12.23
CA ALA A 59 -1.29 7.05 12.82
C ALA A 59 -1.27 6.76 14.33
N ILE A 60 -0.54 5.75 14.78
CA ILE A 60 -0.33 5.45 16.21
C ILE A 60 0.41 6.59 16.89
N TYR A 61 1.49 7.10 16.29
CA TYR A 61 2.25 8.22 16.85
C TYR A 61 1.36 9.45 17.08
N TYR A 62 0.52 9.78 16.10
CA TYR A 62 -0.44 10.87 16.21
C TYR A 62 -1.75 10.50 16.93
N ARG A 63 -1.87 9.36 17.64
CA ARG A 63 -3.13 8.92 18.28
C ARG A 63 -3.76 9.95 19.23
N LYS A 64 -2.94 10.82 19.85
CA LYS A 64 -3.42 11.91 20.73
C LYS A 64 -3.90 13.15 19.96
N ARG A 65 -3.60 13.24 18.66
CA ARG A 65 -4.02 14.31 17.74
C ARG A 65 -5.01 13.73 16.74
N ALA A 66 -6.28 13.66 17.15
CA ALA A 66 -7.36 12.99 16.40
C ALA A 66 -7.41 13.39 14.92
N ALA A 67 -7.17 14.66 14.62
CA ALA A 67 -7.18 15.19 13.25
C ALA A 67 -6.09 14.56 12.35
N ASN A 68 -4.90 14.29 12.88
CA ASN A 68 -3.81 13.65 12.12
C ASN A 68 -3.98 12.13 12.12
N HIS A 69 -4.37 11.56 13.27
CA HIS A 69 -4.64 10.13 13.40
C HIS A 69 -5.64 9.63 12.35
N LYS A 70 -6.82 10.28 12.25
CA LYS A 70 -7.87 9.88 11.30
C LYS A 70 -7.39 9.94 9.84
N ARG A 71 -6.66 10.99 9.47
CA ARG A 71 -6.14 11.18 8.10
C ARG A 71 -5.10 10.12 7.74
N LEU A 72 -4.19 9.79 8.65
CA LEU A 72 -3.22 8.71 8.43
C LEU A 72 -3.90 7.33 8.43
N MET A 73 -4.87 7.09 9.31
CA MET A 73 -5.67 5.85 9.27
C MET A 73 -6.38 5.69 7.93
N LEU A 74 -6.96 6.78 7.38
CA LEU A 74 -7.57 6.73 6.05
C LEU A 74 -6.55 6.34 4.97
N LEU A 75 -5.35 6.91 5.00
CA LEU A 75 -4.28 6.55 4.08
C LEU A 75 -3.82 5.09 4.23
N THR A 76 -3.87 4.49 5.42
CA THR A 76 -3.56 3.04 5.58
C THR A 76 -4.55 2.15 4.84
N VAL A 77 -5.82 2.57 4.73
CA VAL A 77 -6.82 1.87 3.91
C VAL A 77 -6.46 1.99 2.44
N PHE A 78 -6.14 3.21 1.98
CA PHE A 78 -5.70 3.44 0.60
C PHE A 78 -4.41 2.71 0.24
N ALA A 79 -3.51 2.45 1.19
CA ALA A 79 -2.29 1.67 0.94
C ALA A 79 -2.57 0.19 0.61
N LEU A 80 -3.69 -0.37 1.07
CA LEU A 80 -4.07 -1.77 0.82
C LEU A 80 -5.18 -1.90 -0.23
N LEU A 81 -5.86 -0.81 -0.56
CA LEU A 81 -6.96 -0.77 -1.51
C LEU A 81 -6.58 -1.25 -2.93
N PRO A 82 -5.36 -0.98 -3.48
CA PRO A 82 -5.00 -1.43 -4.82
C PRO A 82 -5.14 -2.94 -4.99
N ALA A 83 -4.72 -3.71 -3.98
CA ALA A 83 -4.83 -5.16 -4.02
C ALA A 83 -6.30 -5.63 -4.05
N ALA A 84 -7.21 -4.93 -3.38
CA ALA A 84 -8.64 -5.24 -3.46
C ALA A 84 -9.22 -4.88 -4.83
N VAL A 85 -8.85 -3.70 -5.37
CA VAL A 85 -9.28 -3.24 -6.70
C VAL A 85 -8.81 -4.17 -7.81
N ALA A 86 -7.58 -4.67 -7.74
CA ALA A 86 -7.03 -5.61 -8.72
C ALA A 86 -7.74 -6.98 -8.77
N ARG A 87 -8.58 -7.28 -7.77
CA ARG A 87 -9.33 -8.56 -7.65
C ARG A 87 -10.81 -8.42 -8.02
N LEU A 88 -11.24 -7.26 -8.49
CA LEU A 88 -12.64 -7.05 -8.91
C LEU A 88 -12.94 -7.87 -10.18
N PRO A 89 -13.96 -8.76 -10.17
CA PRO A 89 -14.18 -9.73 -11.25
C PRO A 89 -14.76 -9.14 -12.54
N PHE A 90 -15.25 -7.90 -12.49
CA PHE A 90 -15.90 -7.22 -13.62
C PHE A 90 -14.97 -6.28 -14.39
N ILE A 91 -13.69 -6.19 -14.00
CA ILE A 91 -12.70 -5.40 -14.73
C ILE A 91 -12.06 -6.31 -15.79
N PRO A 92 -12.15 -5.99 -17.08
CA PRO A 92 -11.53 -6.81 -18.11
C PRO A 92 -10.02 -6.91 -17.90
N PRO A 93 -9.40 -8.07 -18.16
CA PRO A 93 -7.96 -8.28 -17.94
C PRO A 93 -7.07 -7.23 -18.61
N GLU A 94 -7.43 -6.78 -19.81
CA GLU A 94 -6.73 -5.75 -20.58
C GLU A 94 -6.70 -4.37 -19.90
N PHE A 95 -7.64 -4.09 -19.01
CA PHE A 95 -7.68 -2.86 -18.21
C PHE A 95 -7.15 -3.06 -16.78
N ASN A 96 -6.93 -4.30 -16.34
CA ASN A 96 -6.53 -4.64 -14.98
C ASN A 96 -5.01 -4.51 -14.75
N GLY A 97 -4.45 -3.33 -15.03
CA GLY A 97 -3.03 -3.02 -14.87
C GLY A 97 -2.73 -1.98 -13.79
N PRO A 98 -1.44 -1.59 -13.61
CA PRO A 98 -1.02 -0.60 -12.61
C PRO A 98 -1.78 0.71 -12.64
N VAL A 99 -2.11 1.19 -13.85
CA VAL A 99 -2.90 2.42 -14.03
C VAL A 99 -4.29 2.29 -13.39
N TRP A 100 -4.92 1.12 -13.48
CA TRP A 100 -6.24 0.90 -12.90
C TRP A 100 -6.18 0.82 -11.38
N PHE A 101 -5.43 -0.15 -10.83
CA PHE A 101 -5.47 -0.38 -9.39
C PHE A 101 -4.79 0.71 -8.58
N PHE A 102 -3.70 1.32 -9.07
CA PHE A 102 -3.12 2.48 -8.38
C PHE A 102 -3.88 3.76 -8.69
N GLY A 103 -4.14 4.04 -9.96
CA GLY A 103 -4.76 5.30 -10.38
C GLY A 103 -6.16 5.50 -9.80
N SER A 104 -7.00 4.46 -9.76
CA SER A 104 -8.32 4.56 -9.11
C SER A 104 -8.21 4.86 -7.62
N THR A 105 -7.25 4.26 -6.92
CA THR A 105 -7.03 4.51 -5.49
C THR A 105 -6.44 5.88 -5.22
N ASP A 106 -5.57 6.37 -6.10
CA ASP A 106 -4.99 7.71 -6.00
C ASP A 106 -6.03 8.78 -6.25
N VAL A 107 -6.91 8.59 -7.24
CA VAL A 107 -8.04 9.49 -7.48
C VAL A 107 -8.91 9.60 -6.23
N LEU A 108 -9.22 8.48 -5.57
CA LEU A 108 -9.99 8.49 -4.31
C LEU A 108 -9.21 9.20 -3.19
N ALA A 109 -7.93 8.89 -3.01
CA ALA A 109 -7.10 9.50 -1.97
C ALA A 109 -6.93 11.02 -2.16
N LEU A 110 -6.68 11.46 -3.40
CA LEU A 110 -6.62 12.87 -3.80
C LEU A 110 -7.97 13.57 -3.62
N THR A 111 -9.07 12.91 -3.96
CA THR A 111 -10.42 13.44 -3.73
C THR A 111 -10.67 13.66 -2.24
N CYS A 112 -10.36 12.68 -1.40
CA CYS A 112 -10.46 12.81 0.06
C CYS A 112 -9.57 13.94 0.60
N PHE A 113 -8.35 14.09 0.08
CA PHE A 113 -7.44 15.18 0.45
C PHE A 113 -7.97 16.55 0.03
N GLY A 114 -8.51 16.67 -1.18
CA GLY A 114 -9.13 17.89 -1.70
C GLY A 114 -10.36 18.28 -0.89
N LEU A 115 -11.24 17.33 -0.60
CA LEU A 115 -12.42 17.53 0.24
C LEU A 115 -12.03 17.92 1.68
N ASP A 116 -11.06 17.24 2.30
CA ASP A 116 -10.56 17.60 3.63
C ASP A 116 -10.01 19.03 3.65
N THR A 117 -9.21 19.39 2.65
CA THR A 117 -8.65 20.75 2.53
C THR A 117 -9.75 21.81 2.33
N TRP A 118 -10.74 21.52 1.49
CA TRP A 118 -11.84 22.44 1.20
C TRP A 118 -12.79 22.63 2.40
N LEU A 119 -13.11 21.56 3.12
CA LEU A 119 -13.98 21.60 4.30
C LEU A 119 -13.29 22.27 5.48
N ASN A 120 -12.00 22.00 5.70
CA ASN A 120 -11.25 22.57 6.82
C ASN A 120 -10.59 23.92 6.50
N LYS A 121 -10.66 24.39 5.24
CA LYS A 121 -10.03 25.61 4.72
C LYS A 121 -8.52 25.71 4.98
N LYS A 122 -7.87 24.57 5.23
CA LYS A 122 -6.45 24.49 5.58
C LYS A 122 -5.89 23.15 5.18
N VAL A 123 -4.73 23.18 4.51
CA VAL A 123 -3.98 21.97 4.19
C VAL A 123 -3.40 21.36 5.46
N ASN A 124 -3.67 20.08 5.69
CA ASN A 124 -3.00 19.32 6.72
C ASN A 124 -1.67 18.75 6.19
N ILE A 125 -0.55 19.25 6.71
CA ILE A 125 0.80 18.84 6.27
C ILE A 125 1.03 17.34 6.48
N VAL A 126 0.53 16.76 7.57
CA VAL A 126 0.70 15.31 7.84
C VAL A 126 -0.06 14.47 6.82
N PHE A 127 -1.25 14.92 6.41
CA PHE A 127 -2.00 14.25 5.34
C PHE A 127 -1.30 14.40 4.00
N ALA A 128 -0.80 15.59 3.67
CA ALA A 128 -0.06 15.83 2.43
C ALA A 128 1.20 14.97 2.34
N ILE A 129 2.00 14.88 3.41
CA ILE A 129 3.19 14.01 3.45
C ILE A 129 2.81 12.55 3.34
N GLY A 130 1.78 12.08 4.05
CA GLY A 130 1.33 10.70 3.96
C GLY A 130 0.81 10.34 2.57
N LEU A 131 0.08 11.25 1.93
CA LEU A 131 -0.42 11.09 0.56
C LEU A 131 0.72 11.08 -0.44
N PHE A 132 1.70 11.97 -0.28
CA PHE A 132 2.91 11.97 -1.09
C PHE A 132 3.66 10.65 -0.96
N LEU A 133 3.85 10.14 0.26
CA LEU A 133 4.49 8.85 0.51
C LEU A 133 3.73 7.71 -0.19
N LEU A 134 2.41 7.69 -0.09
CA LEU A 134 1.55 6.71 -0.76
C LEU A 134 1.79 6.72 -2.29
N ILE A 135 1.59 7.87 -2.93
CA ILE A 135 1.65 8.02 -4.39
C ILE A 135 3.09 7.81 -4.89
N ALA A 136 4.09 8.44 -4.26
CA ALA A 136 5.48 8.33 -4.67
C ALA A 136 6.03 6.90 -4.53
N SER A 137 5.48 6.09 -3.62
CA SER A 137 5.91 4.69 -3.49
C SER A 137 5.62 3.86 -4.74
N GLN A 138 4.61 4.21 -5.53
CA GLN A 138 4.18 3.43 -6.69
C GLN A 138 5.17 3.47 -7.87
N PRO A 139 5.59 4.64 -8.41
CA PRO A 139 6.59 4.68 -9.47
C PRO A 139 7.94 4.14 -9.00
N ILE A 140 8.29 4.33 -7.72
CA ILE A 140 9.50 3.74 -7.13
C ILE A 140 9.48 2.22 -7.25
N ARG A 141 8.35 1.57 -6.96
CA ARG A 141 8.21 0.11 -7.11
C ARG A 141 8.41 -0.32 -8.55
N VAL A 142 7.82 0.39 -9.51
CA VAL A 142 7.95 0.08 -10.95
C VAL A 142 9.40 0.17 -11.39
N ILE A 143 10.12 1.21 -10.94
CA ILE A 143 11.55 1.39 -11.25
C ILE A 143 12.38 0.28 -10.61
N ILE A 144 12.09 -0.11 -9.37
CA ILE A 144 12.85 -1.13 -8.63
C ILE A 144 12.59 -2.55 -9.17
N ALA A 145 11.37 -2.85 -9.63
CA ALA A 145 10.90 -4.19 -10.02
C ALA A 145 11.83 -4.95 -10.97
N GLY A 146 12.45 -4.22 -11.91
CA GLY A 146 13.31 -4.79 -12.95
C GLY A 146 14.80 -4.71 -12.65
N THR A 147 15.21 -4.18 -11.50
CA THR A 147 16.64 -4.01 -11.18
C THR A 147 17.29 -5.32 -10.72
N ASP A 148 18.54 -5.54 -11.11
CA ASP A 148 19.32 -6.71 -10.65
C ASP A 148 19.42 -6.79 -9.12
N ALA A 149 19.53 -5.63 -8.47
CA ALA A 149 19.57 -5.55 -7.01
C ALA A 149 18.29 -6.10 -6.38
N TRP A 150 17.12 -5.70 -6.91
CA TRP A 150 15.85 -6.22 -6.46
C TRP A 150 15.71 -7.71 -6.76
N LEU A 151 16.01 -8.16 -7.98
CA LEU A 151 15.85 -9.56 -8.37
C LEU A 151 16.71 -10.50 -7.52
N ARG A 152 17.96 -10.12 -7.22
CA ARG A 152 18.84 -10.89 -6.32
C ARG A 152 18.31 -10.94 -4.90
N PHE A 153 17.82 -9.81 -4.38
CA PHE A 153 17.20 -9.74 -3.06
C PHE A 153 15.93 -10.60 -2.99
N ALA A 154 15.04 -10.45 -3.97
CA ALA A 154 13.79 -11.20 -4.08
C ALA A 154 14.05 -12.71 -4.12
N ALA A 155 14.99 -13.17 -4.96
CA ALA A 155 15.40 -14.57 -5.01
C ALA A 155 15.92 -15.05 -3.64
N ALA A 156 16.79 -14.27 -2.99
CA ALA A 156 17.38 -14.66 -1.70
C ALA A 156 16.34 -14.83 -0.58
N ILE A 157 15.24 -14.07 -0.60
CA ILE A 157 14.18 -14.15 0.41
C ILE A 157 13.05 -15.13 0.04
N THR A 158 12.97 -15.57 -1.21
CA THR A 158 12.00 -16.59 -1.65
C THR A 158 12.54 -18.02 -1.56
N GLY A 159 13.86 -18.19 -1.50
CA GLY A 159 14.54 -19.49 -1.58
C GLY A 159 14.76 -19.93 -3.02
#